data_AF-A0A6P2AB11-F1
#
_entry.id   AF-A0A6P2AB11-F1
#
_cell.length_a   1.000
_cell.length_b   1.000
_cell.length_c   1.000
_cell.angle_alpha   90.00
_cell.angle_beta   90.00
_cell.angle_gamma   90.00
#
_symmetry.space_group_name_H-M   'P 1'
#
loop_
_entity.id
_entity.type
_entity.pdbx_description
1 polymer ?
#
loop_
_entity_poly.entity_id
_entity_poly.type
_entity_poly.pdbx_seq_one_letter_code
_entity_poly.pdbx_strand_id
1 'polypeptide(L)'
;MFLFLITDASSGLDLGINGLPYPLPIHPNLVHFTVGLFVLAIFFDVFGFLYPLERPIMKLIHIKPDRAAFFDLGWWNLLAVAIVTFFTVAAGFFEMLLADPPPSVLSPWGLPAFETMYLHGVGGVFSLMIIVLLTIWRGFQRYQWRRKETVQVEWRYVVVSLIAIVFITVQAEMGAQLAGTFGIHNTAARLIRQQITEAELASAPKKTRTVSEAIAYSTPNLPQPKFYRQGQTLYFGIDDVMDLPQDTDWETLLSRLNQKKWSADQFKLSITEENKAIITLDDQPLLITTQLSLANNWLYRLQKALV
;
A
#
# COMPACT_ATOMS: atom_id res chain seq x y z
N MET A 1 -11.14 -3.09 -30.99
CA MET A 1 -11.75 -4.28 -30.35
C MET A 1 -11.55 -4.17 -28.84
N PHE A 2 -12.23 -3.20 -28.21
CA PHE A 2 -12.21 -2.94 -26.77
C PHE A 2 -13.64 -2.60 -26.38
N LEU A 3 -14.46 -3.64 -26.21
CA LEU A 3 -15.78 -3.51 -25.60
C LEU A 3 -16.18 -4.91 -25.14
N PHE A 4 -15.73 -5.30 -23.95
CA PHE A 4 -16.34 -6.40 -23.22
C PHE A 4 -17.15 -5.81 -22.07
N LEU A 5 -18.46 -5.73 -22.33
CA LEU A 5 -19.56 -5.97 -21.40
C LEU A 5 -19.32 -5.59 -19.93
N ILE A 6 -19.66 -4.34 -19.61
CA ILE A 6 -20.11 -3.97 -18.26
C ILE A 6 -21.60 -4.36 -18.19
N THR A 7 -21.88 -5.58 -17.75
CA THR A 7 -23.25 -6.01 -17.39
C THR A 7 -23.18 -6.65 -16.02
N ASP A 8 -23.10 -5.78 -15.01
CA ASP A 8 -23.67 -5.90 -13.66
C ASP A 8 -22.89 -4.95 -12.74
N ALA A 9 -23.37 -3.71 -12.60
CA ALA A 9 -22.80 -2.73 -11.67
C ALA A 9 -23.18 -3.00 -10.20
N SER A 10 -23.84 -4.13 -9.91
CA SER A 10 -24.30 -4.55 -8.58
C SER A 10 -23.54 -5.74 -7.99
N SER A 11 -22.68 -6.41 -8.75
CA SER A 11 -21.72 -7.42 -8.26
C SER A 11 -20.31 -6.88 -8.45
N GLY A 12 -19.57 -6.68 -7.35
CA GLY A 12 -18.21 -6.14 -7.41
C GLY A 12 -17.31 -6.95 -8.36
N LEU A 13 -16.28 -6.32 -8.94
CA LEU A 13 -15.35 -7.01 -9.84
C LEU A 13 -14.82 -8.30 -9.19
N ASP A 14 -15.04 -9.44 -9.84
CA ASP A 14 -14.51 -10.72 -9.41
C ASP A 14 -12.99 -10.73 -9.49
N LEU A 15 -12.33 -11.26 -8.45
CA LEU A 15 -10.89 -11.43 -8.42
C LEU A 15 -10.49 -12.78 -9.00
N GLY A 16 -9.43 -12.75 -9.81
CA GLY A 16 -8.75 -13.92 -10.31
C GLY A 16 -7.94 -14.65 -9.23
N ILE A 17 -7.28 -15.74 -9.63
CA ILE A 17 -6.45 -16.55 -8.71
C ILE A 17 -5.29 -15.72 -8.12
N ASN A 18 -4.78 -14.73 -8.86
CA ASN A 18 -3.77 -13.79 -8.39
C ASN A 18 -4.32 -12.72 -7.40
N GLY A 19 -5.63 -12.72 -7.09
CA GLY A 19 -6.25 -11.71 -6.23
C GLY A 19 -6.46 -10.35 -6.90
N LEU A 20 -6.42 -10.29 -8.23
CA LEU A 20 -6.66 -9.07 -9.01
C LEU A 20 -7.81 -9.26 -10.00
N PRO A 21 -8.50 -8.20 -10.42
CA PRO A 21 -9.56 -8.29 -11.44
C PRO A 21 -9.02 -8.46 -12.87
N TYR A 22 -7.70 -8.62 -13.01
CA TYR A 22 -6.98 -8.81 -14.27
C TYR A 22 -5.87 -9.84 -14.09
N PRO A 23 -5.46 -10.54 -15.17
CA PRO A 23 -4.56 -11.70 -15.06
C PRO A 23 -3.12 -11.35 -14.73
N LEU A 24 -2.65 -10.15 -15.10
CA LEU A 24 -1.26 -9.73 -14.93
C LEU A 24 -1.18 -8.45 -14.09
N PRO A 25 -0.40 -8.45 -12.99
CA PRO A 25 -0.18 -7.24 -12.19
C PRO A 25 0.30 -6.07 -13.06
N ILE A 26 -0.38 -4.94 -12.95
CA ILE A 26 -0.06 -3.73 -13.73
C ILE A 26 1.08 -2.98 -13.05
N HIS A 27 1.08 -2.92 -11.71
CA HIS A 27 2.10 -2.16 -10.96
C HIS A 27 3.52 -2.61 -11.25
N PRO A 28 3.90 -3.91 -11.15
CA PRO A 28 5.27 -4.36 -11.44
C PRO A 28 5.72 -4.05 -12.88
N ASN A 29 4.81 -4.15 -13.86
CA ASN A 29 5.10 -3.80 -15.25
C ASN A 29 5.40 -2.31 -15.40
N LEU A 30 4.60 -1.45 -14.77
CA LEU A 30 4.83 -0.01 -14.73
C LEU A 30 6.09 0.36 -13.93
N VAL A 31 6.43 -0.39 -12.88
CA VAL A 31 7.70 -0.23 -12.14
C VAL A 31 8.88 -0.48 -13.04
N HIS A 32 8.92 -1.59 -13.80
CA HIS A 32 10.02 -1.87 -14.72
C HIS A 32 10.18 -0.77 -15.77
N PHE A 33 9.07 -0.27 -16.32
CA PHE A 33 9.10 0.83 -17.28
C PHE A 33 9.59 2.14 -16.64
N THR A 34 9.08 2.48 -15.46
CA THR A 34 9.50 3.67 -14.68
C THR A 34 10.98 3.63 -14.34
N VAL A 35 11.46 2.53 -13.74
CA VAL A 35 12.88 2.36 -13.38
C VAL A 35 13.76 2.41 -14.61
N GLY A 36 13.36 1.75 -15.71
CA GLY A 36 14.10 1.78 -16.97
C GLY A 36 14.25 3.19 -17.52
N LEU A 37 13.17 3.96 -17.61
CA LEU A 37 13.20 5.35 -18.05
C LEU A 37 14.04 6.23 -17.10
N PHE A 38 13.92 6.06 -15.79
CA PHE A 38 14.70 6.83 -14.81
C PHE A 38 16.20 6.57 -14.96
N VAL A 39 16.60 5.29 -15.01
CA VAL A 39 18.01 4.90 -15.14
C VAL A 39 18.57 5.39 -16.48
N LEU A 40 17.82 5.26 -17.58
CA LEU A 40 18.24 5.80 -18.88
C LEU A 40 18.39 7.32 -18.86
N ALA A 41 17.47 8.03 -18.22
CA ALA A 41 17.55 9.49 -18.09
C ALA A 41 18.86 9.93 -17.42
N ILE A 42 19.16 9.33 -16.26
CA ILE A 42 20.36 9.67 -15.49
C ILE A 42 21.62 9.18 -16.20
N PHE A 43 21.59 8.01 -16.84
CA PHE A 43 22.69 7.51 -17.67
C PHE A 43 23.07 8.52 -18.74
N PHE A 44 22.12 9.04 -19.51
CA PHE A 44 22.40 10.02 -20.55
C PHE A 44 22.85 11.38 -19.98
N ASP A 45 22.28 11.84 -18.87
CA ASP A 45 22.76 13.06 -18.21
C ASP A 45 24.21 12.91 -17.69
N VAL A 46 24.59 11.73 -17.18
CA VAL A 46 25.96 11.41 -16.75
C VAL A 46 26.92 11.38 -17.93
N PHE A 47 26.57 10.69 -19.04
CA PHE A 47 27.39 10.66 -20.25
C PHE A 47 27.55 12.05 -20.87
N GLY A 48 26.47 12.83 -20.90
CA GLY A 48 26.53 14.24 -21.30
C GLY A 48 27.44 15.06 -20.38
N PHE A 49 27.43 14.81 -19.07
CA PHE A 49 28.29 15.49 -18.10
C PHE A 49 29.78 15.10 -18.27
N LEU A 50 30.08 13.80 -18.37
CA LEU A 50 31.42 13.21 -18.47
C LEU A 50 31.96 13.15 -19.91
N TYR A 51 31.23 13.69 -20.88
CA TYR A 51 31.58 13.69 -22.31
C TYR A 51 33.08 13.95 -22.63
N PRO A 52 33.79 14.91 -21.98
CA PRO A 52 35.23 15.11 -22.23
C PRO A 52 36.09 13.86 -21.97
N LEU A 53 35.72 13.03 -20.99
CA LEU A 53 36.42 11.79 -20.62
C LEU A 53 36.09 10.63 -21.55
N GLU A 54 34.86 10.58 -22.09
CA GLU A 54 34.38 9.50 -22.95
C GLU A 54 34.78 9.68 -24.42
N ARG A 55 35.05 10.92 -24.84
CA ARG A 55 35.41 11.29 -26.22
C ARG A 55 36.56 10.44 -26.81
N PRO A 56 37.64 10.08 -26.09
CA PRO A 56 38.69 9.21 -26.63
C PRO A 56 38.19 7.82 -26.99
N ILE A 57 37.32 7.23 -26.17
CA ILE A 57 36.73 5.90 -26.39
C ILE A 57 35.75 5.95 -27.55
N MET A 58 34.89 6.98 -27.61
CA MET A 58 33.91 7.09 -28.70
C MET A 58 34.56 7.32 -30.06
N LYS A 59 35.69 8.04 -30.09
CA LYS A 59 36.54 8.16 -31.28
C LYS A 59 37.12 6.81 -31.72
N LEU A 60 37.55 5.97 -30.77
CA LEU A 60 38.09 4.65 -31.07
C LEU A 60 37.07 3.75 -31.79
N ILE A 61 35.79 3.87 -31.43
CA ILE A 61 34.67 3.09 -32.02
C ILE A 61 33.94 3.82 -33.16
N HIS A 62 34.48 4.95 -33.66
CA HIS A 62 33.94 5.74 -34.79
C HIS A 62 32.49 6.25 -34.62
N ILE A 63 32.01 6.36 -33.39
CA ILE A 63 30.73 7.01 -33.10
C ILE A 63 30.99 8.52 -32.96
N LYS A 64 30.18 9.36 -33.61
CA LYS A 64 30.18 10.81 -33.41
C LYS A 64 29.09 11.17 -32.41
N PRO A 65 29.37 11.17 -31.10
CA PRO A 65 28.35 11.51 -30.12
C PRO A 65 28.11 13.03 -30.13
N ASP A 66 26.85 13.42 -30.23
CA ASP A 66 26.44 14.79 -29.95
C ASP A 66 26.12 14.91 -28.46
N ARG A 67 26.89 15.75 -27.75
CA ARG A 67 26.69 16.00 -26.32
C ARG A 67 25.29 16.55 -26.04
N ALA A 68 24.75 17.38 -26.94
CA ALA A 68 23.41 17.93 -26.80
C ALA A 68 22.35 16.82 -26.89
N ALA A 69 22.55 15.84 -27.78
CA ALA A 69 21.67 14.69 -27.91
C ALA A 69 21.59 13.86 -26.62
N PHE A 70 22.70 13.68 -25.89
CA PHE A 70 22.65 13.03 -24.57
C PHE A 70 21.77 13.80 -23.58
N PHE A 71 21.90 15.12 -23.50
CA PHE A 71 21.06 15.92 -22.61
C PHE A 71 19.59 15.96 -23.06
N ASP A 72 19.29 15.85 -24.35
CA ASP A 72 17.93 15.73 -24.86
C ASP A 72 17.32 14.37 -24.50
N LEU A 73 18.06 13.27 -24.68
CA LEU A 73 17.63 11.93 -24.28
C LEU A 73 17.43 11.85 -22.76
N GLY A 74 18.34 12.42 -21.98
CA GLY A 74 18.21 12.52 -20.53
C GLY A 74 16.92 13.23 -20.12
N TRP A 75 16.67 14.41 -20.70
CA TRP A 75 15.48 15.21 -20.42
C TRP A 75 14.16 14.50 -20.75
N TRP A 76 14.03 13.95 -21.96
CA TRP A 76 12.76 13.36 -22.39
C TRP A 76 12.43 12.06 -21.65
N ASN A 77 13.44 11.25 -21.32
CA ASN A 77 13.24 10.10 -20.43
C ASN A 77 12.83 10.54 -19.03
N LEU A 78 13.45 11.60 -18.48
CA LEU A 78 13.11 12.12 -17.15
C LEU A 78 11.71 12.73 -17.07
N LEU A 79 11.24 13.36 -18.14
CA LEU A 79 9.88 13.86 -18.23
C LEU A 79 8.87 12.71 -18.36
N ALA A 80 9.16 11.74 -19.23
CA ALA A 80 8.31 10.57 -19.41
C ALA A 80 8.17 9.78 -18.12
N VAL A 81 9.27 9.53 -17.39
CA VAL A 81 9.22 8.81 -16.12
C VAL A 81 8.44 9.56 -15.06
N ALA A 82 8.54 10.89 -14.96
CA ALA A 82 7.73 11.67 -14.03
C ALA A 82 6.22 11.47 -14.27
N ILE A 83 5.79 11.43 -15.53
CA ILE A 83 4.38 11.18 -15.89
C ILE A 83 3.98 9.74 -15.55
N VAL A 84 4.78 8.76 -15.98
CA VAL A 84 4.49 7.32 -15.78
C VAL A 84 4.48 6.94 -14.29
N THR A 85 5.28 7.60 -13.46
CA THR A 85 5.37 7.28 -12.02
C THR A 85 4.04 7.52 -11.30
N PHE A 86 3.23 8.49 -11.72
CA PHE A 86 1.88 8.67 -11.15
C PHE A 86 1.01 7.43 -11.35
N PHE A 87 1.00 6.87 -12.57
CA PHE A 87 0.26 5.64 -12.87
C PHE A 87 0.86 4.43 -12.14
N THR A 88 2.19 4.39 -12.01
CA THR A 88 2.89 3.33 -11.28
C THR A 88 2.48 3.30 -9.81
N VAL A 89 2.45 4.45 -9.15
CA VAL A 89 2.04 4.58 -7.75
C VAL A 89 0.55 4.32 -7.59
N ALA A 90 -0.31 4.84 -8.47
CA ALA A 90 -1.75 4.59 -8.42
C ALA A 90 -2.08 3.09 -8.55
N ALA A 91 -1.47 2.40 -9.52
CA ALA A 91 -1.60 0.94 -9.65
C ALA A 91 -1.09 0.23 -8.40
N GLY A 92 0.04 0.68 -7.83
CA GLY A 92 0.59 0.11 -6.60
C GLY A 92 -0.36 0.21 -5.42
N PHE A 93 -0.99 1.37 -5.19
CA PHE A 93 -1.99 1.53 -4.14
C PHE A 93 -3.21 0.63 -4.36
N PHE A 94 -3.72 0.57 -5.58
CA PHE A 94 -4.85 -0.28 -5.90
C PHE A 94 -4.55 -1.76 -5.65
N GLU A 95 -3.39 -2.25 -6.09
CA GLU A 95 -2.98 -3.64 -5.86
C GLU A 95 -2.72 -3.91 -4.37
N MET A 96 -2.09 -2.99 -3.63
CA MET A 96 -1.91 -3.13 -2.18
C MET A 96 -3.24 -3.25 -1.41
N LEU A 97 -4.30 -2.54 -1.82
CA LEU A 97 -5.62 -2.64 -1.19
C LEU A 97 -6.26 -4.03 -1.37
N LEU A 98 -5.86 -4.75 -2.41
CA LEU A 98 -6.33 -6.10 -2.75
C LEU A 98 -5.36 -7.20 -2.30
N ALA A 99 -4.22 -6.84 -1.70
CA ALA A 99 -3.22 -7.79 -1.27
C ALA A 99 -3.67 -8.55 -0.01
N ASP A 100 -3.29 -9.83 0.07
CA ASP A 100 -3.52 -10.69 1.24
C ASP A 100 -2.14 -11.21 1.73
N PRO A 101 -1.37 -10.38 2.46
CA PRO A 101 0.00 -10.69 2.83
C PRO A 101 0.06 -11.81 3.89
N PRO A 102 0.96 -12.80 3.72
CA PRO A 102 1.10 -13.90 4.67
C PRO A 102 1.65 -13.43 6.03
N PRO A 103 1.06 -13.83 7.17
CA PRO A 103 1.40 -13.26 8.49
C PRO A 103 2.70 -13.79 9.10
N SER A 104 3.23 -14.93 8.65
CA SER A 104 4.36 -15.63 9.29
C SER A 104 5.58 -15.84 8.39
N VAL A 105 5.60 -15.19 7.22
CA VAL A 105 6.71 -15.30 6.26
C VAL A 105 7.57 -14.06 6.40
N LEU A 106 8.89 -14.25 6.46
CA LEU A 106 9.87 -13.17 6.46
C LEU A 106 10.53 -13.04 5.09
N SER A 107 10.91 -11.82 4.73
CA SER A 107 11.71 -11.53 3.56
C SER A 107 13.19 -11.90 3.81
N PRO A 108 14.04 -11.94 2.77
CA PRO A 108 15.50 -12.06 2.93
C PRO A 108 16.12 -11.00 3.85
N TRP A 109 15.44 -9.88 4.08
CA TRP A 109 15.86 -8.80 4.99
C TRP A 109 15.32 -8.98 6.41
N GLY A 110 14.66 -10.10 6.71
CA GLY A 110 14.07 -10.38 8.01
C GLY A 110 12.79 -9.58 8.31
N LEU A 111 12.22 -8.90 7.30
CA LEU A 111 10.99 -8.12 7.46
C LEU A 111 9.76 -9.00 7.20
N PRO A 112 8.68 -8.87 7.97
CA PRO A 112 7.42 -9.54 7.64
C PRO A 112 6.72 -8.88 6.44
N ALA A 113 5.81 -9.62 5.82
CA ALA A 113 5.18 -9.21 4.56
C ALA A 113 4.44 -7.87 4.64
N PHE A 114 3.76 -7.60 5.75
CA PHE A 114 3.02 -6.35 5.94
C PHE A 114 3.96 -5.15 6.04
N GLU A 115 5.04 -5.26 6.81
CA GLU A 115 6.05 -4.23 6.98
C GLU A 115 6.80 -3.97 5.67
N THR A 116 7.16 -5.01 4.91
CA THR A 116 7.74 -4.83 3.56
C THR A 116 6.78 -4.10 2.64
N MET A 117 5.49 -4.47 2.65
CA MET A 117 4.47 -3.82 1.82
C MET A 117 4.26 -2.35 2.21
N TYR A 118 4.23 -2.06 3.51
CA TYR A 118 4.11 -0.70 4.03
C TYR A 118 5.32 0.16 3.65
N LEU A 119 6.54 -0.33 3.88
CA LEU A 119 7.78 0.39 3.54
C LEU A 119 7.92 0.60 2.03
N HIS A 120 7.55 -0.38 1.22
CA HIS A 120 7.48 -0.27 -0.23
C HIS A 120 6.45 0.76 -0.68
N GLY A 121 5.24 0.72 -0.11
CA GLY A 121 4.16 1.65 -0.45
C GLY A 121 4.51 3.11 -0.14
N VAL A 122 4.98 3.37 1.09
CA VAL A 122 5.45 4.70 1.52
C VAL A 122 6.67 5.13 0.70
N GLY A 123 7.63 4.23 0.49
CA GLY A 123 8.82 4.47 -0.32
C GLY A 123 8.52 4.74 -1.79
N GLY A 124 7.44 4.17 -2.33
CA GLY A 124 6.93 4.47 -3.67
C GLY A 124 6.43 5.92 -3.79
N VAL A 125 5.73 6.43 -2.78
CA VAL A 125 5.31 7.85 -2.74
C VAL A 125 6.53 8.78 -2.67
N PHE A 126 7.52 8.45 -1.85
CA PHE A 126 8.78 9.20 -1.81
C PHE A 126 9.52 9.16 -3.14
N SER A 127 9.53 8.01 -3.84
CA SER A 127 10.12 7.87 -5.17
C SER A 127 9.44 8.79 -6.19
N LEU A 128 8.10 8.88 -6.17
CA LEU A 128 7.34 9.83 -7.00
C LEU A 128 7.77 11.27 -6.73
N MET A 129 7.82 11.66 -5.45
CA MET A 129 8.25 13.01 -5.07
C MET A 129 9.67 13.31 -5.55
N ILE A 130 10.61 12.39 -5.34
CA ILE A 130 12.01 12.53 -5.78
C ILE A 130 12.09 12.70 -7.30
N ILE A 131 11.41 11.84 -8.07
CA ILE A 131 11.40 11.89 -9.52
C ILE A 131 10.85 13.24 -10.00
N VAL A 132 9.69 13.67 -9.49
CA VAL A 132 9.09 14.96 -9.87
C VAL A 132 10.00 16.14 -9.53
N LEU A 133 10.61 16.16 -8.34
CA LEU A 133 11.53 17.23 -7.94
C LEU A 133 12.79 17.26 -8.81
N LEU A 134 13.35 16.09 -9.16
CA LEU A 134 14.48 15.99 -10.08
C LEU A 134 14.09 16.46 -11.49
N THR A 135 12.90 16.11 -11.98
CA THR A 135 12.40 16.59 -13.28
C THR A 135 12.23 18.11 -13.29
N ILE A 136 11.69 18.70 -12.22
CA ILE A 136 11.57 20.16 -12.08
C ILE A 136 12.95 20.81 -12.06
N TRP A 137 13.88 20.31 -11.23
CA TRP A 137 15.26 20.81 -11.16
C TRP A 137 15.93 20.74 -12.54
N ARG A 138 15.84 19.59 -13.20
CA ARG A 138 16.41 19.41 -14.54
C ARG A 138 15.76 20.34 -15.57
N GLY A 139 14.47 20.61 -15.45
CA GLY A 139 13.73 21.56 -16.28
C GLY A 139 14.23 22.99 -16.11
N PHE A 140 14.46 23.42 -14.88
CA PHE A 140 15.10 24.71 -14.60
C PHE A 140 16.50 24.79 -15.20
N GLN A 141 17.32 23.75 -15.05
CA GLN A 141 18.63 23.70 -15.69
C GLN A 141 18.54 23.84 -17.21
N ARG A 142 17.62 23.10 -17.85
CA ARG A 142 17.45 23.09 -19.30
C ARG A 142 16.95 24.43 -19.86
N TYR A 143 15.90 24.99 -19.26
CA TYR A 143 15.18 26.12 -19.85
C TYR A 143 15.57 27.48 -19.27
N GLN A 144 16.15 27.53 -18.07
CA GLN A 144 16.47 28.77 -17.37
C GLN A 144 17.96 28.89 -17.01
N TRP A 145 18.46 28.06 -16.10
CA TRP A 145 19.77 28.26 -15.46
C TRP A 145 20.96 27.96 -16.39
N ARG A 146 20.83 26.98 -17.29
CA ARG A 146 21.95 26.47 -18.11
C ARG A 146 21.62 26.35 -19.60
N ARG A 147 20.61 27.09 -20.09
CA ARG A 147 20.14 27.03 -21.48
C ARG A 147 21.24 27.30 -22.53
N LYS A 148 22.24 28.11 -22.17
CA LYS A 148 23.34 28.50 -23.08
C LYS A 148 24.65 27.73 -22.81
N GLU A 149 24.65 26.85 -21.81
CA GLU A 149 25.83 26.13 -21.39
C GLU A 149 26.04 24.87 -22.24
N THR A 150 27.29 24.57 -22.55
CA THR A 150 27.65 23.31 -23.22
C THR A 150 27.44 22.09 -22.32
N VAL A 151 27.50 22.29 -21.00
CA VAL A 151 27.14 21.30 -19.98
C VAL A 151 25.78 21.70 -19.41
N GLN A 152 24.70 21.00 -19.78
CA GLN A 152 23.36 21.42 -19.37
C GLN A 152 23.00 21.00 -17.93
N VAL A 153 23.73 20.05 -17.34
CA VAL A 153 23.50 19.56 -15.97
C VAL A 153 24.63 19.93 -15.03
N GLU A 154 24.31 20.24 -13.78
CA GLU A 154 25.31 20.49 -12.74
C GLU A 154 25.68 19.22 -11.97
N TRP A 155 26.88 19.20 -11.37
CA TRP A 155 27.38 18.01 -10.67
C TRP A 155 26.51 17.63 -9.45
N ARG A 156 25.92 18.61 -8.75
CA ARG A 156 25.04 18.37 -7.60
C ARG A 156 23.80 17.58 -8.01
N TYR A 157 23.19 17.95 -9.15
CA TYR A 157 22.07 17.21 -9.72
C TYR A 157 22.50 15.78 -10.03
N VAL A 158 23.66 15.57 -10.67
CA VAL A 158 24.16 14.22 -10.98
C VAL A 158 24.32 13.37 -9.72
N VAL A 159 24.96 13.90 -8.67
CA VAL A 159 25.17 13.17 -7.41
C VAL A 159 23.83 12.83 -6.74
N VAL A 160 22.90 13.78 -6.65
CA VAL A 160 21.57 13.54 -6.06
C VAL A 160 20.80 12.49 -6.87
N SER A 161 20.88 12.54 -8.20
CA SER A 161 20.25 11.54 -9.07
C SER A 161 20.83 10.14 -8.89
N LEU A 162 22.14 10.00 -8.66
CA LEU A 162 22.76 8.71 -8.35
C LEU A 162 22.30 8.17 -6.99
N ILE A 163 22.17 9.04 -5.98
CA ILE A 163 21.60 8.65 -4.67
C ILE A 163 20.14 8.20 -4.83
N ALA A 164 19.36 8.90 -5.68
CA ALA A 164 17.99 8.53 -5.98
C ALA A 164 17.89 7.15 -6.65
N ILE A 165 18.83 6.79 -7.55
CA ILE A 165 18.89 5.44 -8.12
C ILE A 165 19.05 4.40 -7.01
N VAL A 166 19.98 4.60 -6.07
CA VAL A 166 20.18 3.66 -4.95
C VAL A 166 18.90 3.49 -4.15
N PHE A 167 18.22 4.58 -3.80
CA PHE A 167 16.94 4.53 -3.09
C PHE A 167 15.88 3.76 -3.88
N ILE A 168 15.70 4.06 -5.16
CA ILE A 168 14.73 3.39 -6.03
C ILE A 168 15.07 1.90 -6.22
N THR A 169 16.35 1.52 -6.25
CA THR A 169 16.77 0.12 -6.29
C THR A 169 16.35 -0.64 -5.02
N VAL A 170 16.48 -0.02 -3.84
CA VAL A 170 15.97 -0.60 -2.58
C VAL A 170 14.45 -0.81 -2.65
N GLN A 171 13.72 0.16 -3.22
CA GLN A 171 12.27 0.01 -3.44
C GLN A 171 11.93 -1.10 -4.44
N ALA A 172 12.67 -1.19 -5.55
CA ALA A 172 12.48 -2.23 -6.54
C ALA A 172 12.71 -3.64 -5.94
N GLU A 173 13.70 -3.78 -5.06
CA GLU A 173 13.99 -5.03 -4.36
C GLU A 173 12.89 -5.41 -3.35
N MET A 174 12.36 -4.46 -2.57
CA MET A 174 11.19 -4.73 -1.72
C MET A 174 9.96 -5.16 -2.55
N GLY A 175 9.72 -4.50 -3.68
CA GLY A 175 8.70 -4.91 -4.65
C GLY A 175 8.90 -6.34 -5.17
N ALA A 176 10.15 -6.70 -5.49
CA ALA A 176 10.51 -8.05 -5.91
C ALA A 176 10.27 -9.09 -4.80
N GLN A 177 10.55 -8.75 -3.54
CA GLN A 177 10.27 -9.61 -2.39
C GLN A 177 8.75 -9.80 -2.17
N LEU A 178 7.94 -8.76 -2.37
CA LEU A 178 6.47 -8.85 -2.32
C LEU A 178 5.92 -9.87 -3.31
N ALA A 179 6.38 -9.83 -4.56
CA ALA A 179 5.95 -10.76 -5.58
C ALA A 179 6.60 -12.16 -5.43
N GLY A 180 7.91 -12.22 -5.19
CA GLY A 180 8.70 -13.45 -5.24
C GLY A 180 8.71 -14.24 -3.93
N THR A 181 8.90 -13.56 -2.79
CA THR A 181 8.95 -14.21 -1.48
C THR A 181 7.55 -14.35 -0.88
N PHE A 182 6.76 -13.29 -0.93
CA PHE A 182 5.43 -13.27 -0.32
C PHE A 182 4.31 -13.69 -1.27
N GLY A 183 4.59 -13.91 -2.56
CA GLY A 183 3.60 -14.38 -3.53
C GLY A 183 2.42 -13.42 -3.71
N ILE A 184 2.59 -12.14 -3.37
CA ILE A 184 1.55 -11.11 -3.53
C ILE A 184 1.34 -10.90 -5.02
N HIS A 185 0.12 -11.15 -5.47
CA HIS A 185 -0.31 -11.13 -6.88
C HIS A 185 0.49 -12.02 -7.84
N ASN A 186 1.31 -12.93 -7.31
CA ASN A 186 2.07 -13.90 -8.08
C ASN A 186 1.62 -15.31 -7.71
N THR A 187 0.69 -15.84 -8.51
CA THR A 187 0.12 -17.19 -8.31
C THR A 187 1.21 -18.25 -8.25
N ALA A 188 2.20 -18.22 -9.15
CA ALA A 188 3.25 -19.24 -9.19
C ALA A 188 4.11 -19.23 -7.92
N ALA A 189 4.57 -18.05 -7.49
CA ALA A 189 5.32 -17.92 -6.25
C ALA A 189 4.51 -18.38 -5.03
N ARG A 190 3.21 -18.08 -5.00
CA ARG A 190 2.30 -18.55 -3.94
C ARG A 190 2.19 -20.08 -3.91
N LEU A 191 2.08 -20.73 -5.07
CA LEU A 191 2.00 -22.20 -5.18
C LEU A 191 3.28 -22.87 -4.71
N ILE A 192 4.43 -22.38 -5.17
CA ILE A 192 5.75 -22.88 -4.77
C ILE A 192 5.88 -22.80 -3.24
N ARG A 193 5.49 -21.67 -2.65
CA ARG A 193 5.54 -21.48 -1.20
C ARG A 193 4.62 -22.43 -0.44
N GLN A 194 3.40 -22.64 -0.93
CA GLN A 194 2.42 -23.50 -0.28
C GLN A 194 2.66 -25.00 -0.58
N GLN A 195 3.64 -25.33 -1.43
CA GLN A 195 3.94 -26.68 -1.88
C GLN A 195 2.72 -27.38 -2.52
N ILE A 196 1.83 -26.59 -3.12
CA ILE A 196 0.59 -27.07 -3.75
C ILE A 196 0.90 -27.50 -5.19
N THR A 197 0.45 -28.70 -5.56
CA THR A 197 0.56 -29.23 -6.92
C THR A 197 -0.49 -28.63 -7.87
N GLU A 198 -0.23 -28.65 -9.19
CA GLU A 198 -1.20 -28.17 -10.18
C GLU A 198 -2.56 -28.89 -10.10
N ALA A 199 -2.54 -30.19 -9.77
CA ALA A 199 -3.75 -31.01 -9.61
C ALA A 199 -4.59 -30.61 -8.38
N GLU A 200 -3.93 -30.25 -7.28
CA GLU A 200 -4.59 -29.73 -6.07
C GLU A 200 -5.18 -28.33 -6.32
N LEU A 201 -4.53 -27.49 -7.13
CA LEU A 201 -5.08 -26.19 -7.50
C LEU A 201 -6.29 -26.31 -8.43
N ALA A 202 -6.25 -27.24 -9.40
CA ALA A 202 -7.35 -27.46 -10.33
C ALA A 202 -8.62 -28.01 -9.64
N SER A 203 -8.45 -28.68 -8.49
CA SER A 203 -9.53 -29.22 -7.67
C SER A 203 -9.91 -28.33 -6.48
N ALA A 204 -9.08 -27.35 -6.11
CA ALA A 204 -9.38 -26.40 -5.06
C ALA A 204 -10.61 -25.55 -5.44
N PRO A 205 -11.57 -25.35 -4.52
CA PRO A 205 -12.69 -24.48 -4.78
C PRO A 205 -12.18 -23.07 -5.09
N LYS A 206 -12.54 -22.56 -6.27
CA LYS A 206 -12.20 -21.19 -6.68
C LYS A 206 -12.93 -20.25 -5.72
N LYS A 207 -12.20 -19.75 -4.72
CA LYS A 207 -12.72 -18.74 -3.80
C LYS A 207 -12.70 -17.41 -4.53
N THR A 208 -13.70 -17.19 -5.37
CA THR A 208 -13.90 -15.92 -6.05
C THR A 208 -14.28 -14.92 -4.96
N ARG A 209 -13.36 -14.01 -4.63
CA ARG A 209 -13.66 -12.83 -3.83
C ARG A 209 -13.98 -11.70 -4.79
N THR A 210 -14.96 -10.87 -4.49
CA THR A 210 -15.14 -9.59 -5.19
C THR A 210 -14.14 -8.55 -4.68
N VAL A 211 -13.91 -7.47 -5.43
CA VAL A 211 -13.13 -6.31 -4.96
C VAL A 211 -13.66 -5.78 -3.63
N SER A 212 -14.98 -5.67 -3.48
CA SER A 212 -15.62 -5.19 -2.25
C SER A 212 -15.32 -6.10 -1.06
N GLU A 213 -15.39 -7.42 -1.28
CA GLU A 213 -15.04 -8.40 -0.25
C GLU A 213 -13.56 -8.35 0.10
N ALA A 214 -12.66 -8.19 -0.87
CA ALA A 214 -11.22 -8.12 -0.62
C ALA A 214 -10.82 -6.86 0.16
N ILE A 215 -11.42 -5.71 -0.15
CA ILE A 215 -11.23 -4.47 0.62
C ILE A 215 -11.77 -4.61 2.05
N ALA A 216 -12.90 -5.31 2.23
CA ALA A 216 -13.41 -5.62 3.57
C ALA A 216 -12.50 -6.63 4.31
N TYR A 217 -11.92 -7.59 3.57
CA TYR A 217 -11.07 -8.66 4.13
C TYR A 217 -9.64 -8.23 4.41
N SER A 218 -9.10 -7.17 3.80
CA SER A 218 -7.69 -6.72 3.95
C SER A 218 -7.37 -6.11 5.34
N THR A 219 -8.28 -6.26 6.29
CA THR A 219 -8.13 -5.96 7.72
C THR A 219 -7.64 -7.12 8.63
N PRO A 220 -7.13 -8.31 8.22
CA PRO A 220 -6.85 -9.37 9.18
C PRO A 220 -5.55 -9.15 9.95
N ASN A 221 -4.63 -8.32 9.42
CA ASN A 221 -3.30 -8.08 9.99
C ASN A 221 -3.15 -6.74 10.71
N LEU A 222 -4.17 -5.86 10.68
CA LEU A 222 -4.34 -4.96 11.82
C LEU A 222 -4.82 -5.85 12.97
N PRO A 223 -4.24 -5.76 14.19
CA PRO A 223 -4.86 -6.42 15.33
C PRO A 223 -6.31 -5.98 15.31
N GLN A 224 -7.22 -6.94 15.10
CA GLN A 224 -8.66 -6.66 15.06
C GLN A 224 -8.92 -5.76 16.25
N PRO A 225 -9.54 -4.58 16.06
CA PRO A 225 -9.73 -3.65 17.16
C PRO A 225 -10.37 -4.43 18.30
N LYS A 226 -9.63 -4.51 19.41
CA LYS A 226 -10.08 -5.16 20.62
C LYS A 226 -10.53 -4.07 21.56
N PHE A 227 -11.48 -4.42 22.39
CA PHE A 227 -11.79 -3.61 23.53
C PHE A 227 -10.62 -3.66 24.51
N TYR A 228 -10.12 -2.51 24.94
CA TYR A 228 -9.14 -2.40 26.02
C TYR A 228 -9.44 -1.20 26.90
N ARG A 229 -8.78 -1.16 28.05
CA ARG A 229 -8.96 -0.13 29.06
C ARG A 229 -7.72 0.75 29.15
N GLN A 230 -7.91 2.05 29.26
CA GLN A 230 -6.90 2.99 29.75
C GLN A 230 -7.56 3.90 30.78
N GLY A 231 -7.16 3.79 32.05
CA GLY A 231 -7.79 4.57 33.13
C GLY A 231 -9.21 4.12 33.44
N GLN A 232 -10.21 4.98 33.29
CA GLN A 232 -11.64 4.64 33.40
C GLN A 232 -12.31 4.51 32.03
N THR A 233 -11.53 4.66 30.96
CA THR A 233 -12.04 4.75 29.60
C THR A 233 -11.88 3.41 28.89
N LEU A 234 -12.96 2.96 28.27
CA LEU A 234 -13.03 1.83 27.37
C LEU A 234 -12.71 2.32 25.95
N TYR A 235 -11.80 1.64 25.27
CA TYR A 235 -11.40 1.90 23.89
C TYR A 235 -11.72 0.71 23.00
N PHE A 236 -11.94 0.97 21.71
CA PHE A 236 -12.01 -0.05 20.66
C PHE A 236 -11.07 0.37 19.52
N GLY A 237 -9.93 -0.30 19.40
CA GLY A 237 -8.87 0.17 18.49
C GLY A 237 -8.30 1.53 18.91
N ILE A 238 -8.52 2.58 18.11
CA ILE A 238 -8.08 3.94 18.44
C ILE A 238 -9.19 4.84 18.99
N ASP A 239 -10.43 4.36 19.00
CA ASP A 239 -11.60 5.15 19.36
C ASP A 239 -11.93 5.06 20.86
N ASP A 240 -12.22 6.21 21.48
CA ASP A 240 -12.75 6.28 22.84
C ASP A 240 -14.24 5.90 22.84
N VAL A 241 -14.55 4.77 23.47
CA VAL A 241 -15.91 4.24 23.51
C VAL A 241 -16.70 4.88 24.65
N MET A 242 -16.18 4.86 25.88
CA MET A 242 -16.88 5.46 27.03
C MET A 242 -16.04 5.47 28.29
N ASP A 243 -16.38 6.35 29.22
CA ASP A 243 -15.92 6.29 30.62
C ASP A 243 -16.88 5.44 31.47
N LEU A 244 -16.32 4.52 32.24
CA LEU A 244 -17.04 3.64 33.15
C LEU A 244 -16.64 3.90 34.61
N PRO A 245 -17.53 3.63 35.58
CA PRO A 245 -17.23 3.77 37.00
C PRO A 245 -15.99 3.01 37.45
N GLN A 246 -15.31 3.53 38.47
CA GLN A 246 -14.05 2.98 38.97
C GLN A 246 -14.20 1.55 39.53
N ASP A 247 -15.39 1.19 39.99
CA ASP A 247 -15.80 -0.12 40.53
C ASP A 247 -16.28 -1.11 39.46
N THR A 248 -16.20 -0.76 38.18
CA THR A 248 -16.54 -1.67 37.07
C THR A 248 -15.66 -2.92 37.10
N ASP A 249 -16.28 -4.10 36.96
CA ASP A 249 -15.55 -5.36 36.74
C ASP A 249 -15.00 -5.42 35.31
N TRP A 250 -13.83 -4.80 35.13
CA TRP A 250 -13.18 -4.66 33.84
C TRP A 250 -12.73 -5.98 33.23
N GLU A 251 -12.34 -6.97 34.04
CA GLU A 251 -11.88 -8.26 33.51
C GLU A 251 -13.04 -9.02 32.86
N THR A 252 -14.17 -9.13 33.57
CA THR A 252 -15.38 -9.77 33.04
C THR A 252 -15.91 -9.02 31.82
N LEU A 253 -15.93 -7.69 31.87
CA LEU A 253 -16.39 -6.84 30.77
C LEU A 253 -15.54 -7.03 29.51
N LEU A 254 -14.21 -6.89 29.63
CA LEU A 254 -13.29 -7.03 28.49
C LEU A 254 -13.25 -8.46 27.96
N SER A 255 -13.36 -9.47 28.83
CA SER A 255 -13.45 -10.87 28.41
C SER A 255 -14.66 -11.10 27.52
N ARG A 256 -15.85 -10.61 27.93
CA ARG A 256 -17.08 -10.73 27.15
C ARG A 256 -17.03 -9.94 25.84
N LEU A 257 -16.60 -8.68 25.90
CA LEU A 257 -16.50 -7.82 24.72
C LEU A 257 -15.52 -8.37 23.67
N ASN A 258 -14.48 -9.08 24.09
CA ASN A 258 -13.48 -9.67 23.18
C ASN A 258 -13.68 -11.17 22.91
N GLN A 259 -14.75 -11.79 23.41
CA GLN A 259 -14.98 -13.23 23.28
C GLN A 259 -15.23 -13.68 21.82
N LYS A 260 -15.97 -12.87 21.06
CA LYS A 260 -16.28 -13.09 19.65
C LYS A 260 -16.48 -11.74 18.94
N LYS A 261 -16.66 -11.79 17.62
CA LYS A 261 -17.10 -10.61 16.86
C LYS A 261 -18.56 -10.33 17.15
N TRP A 262 -18.85 -9.11 17.60
CA TRP A 262 -20.19 -8.64 17.89
C TRP A 262 -20.70 -7.75 16.77
N SER A 263 -22.00 -7.81 16.51
CA SER A 263 -22.71 -6.89 15.63
C SER A 263 -23.44 -5.83 16.48
N ALA A 264 -23.59 -4.62 15.93
CA ALA A 264 -24.17 -3.48 16.64
C ALA A 264 -25.61 -3.75 17.15
N ASP A 265 -26.38 -4.56 16.43
CA ASP A 265 -27.75 -4.95 16.79
C ASP A 265 -27.84 -5.91 17.99
N GLN A 266 -26.72 -6.51 18.40
CA GLN A 266 -26.65 -7.40 19.57
C GLN A 266 -26.59 -6.62 20.90
N PHE A 267 -26.35 -5.31 20.83
CA PHE A 267 -26.44 -4.41 21.98
C PHE A 267 -27.84 -3.84 22.05
N LYS A 268 -28.54 -4.08 23.16
CA LYS A 268 -29.90 -3.58 23.39
C LYS A 268 -29.95 -2.80 24.69
N LEU A 269 -30.80 -1.78 24.73
CA LEU A 269 -31.14 -1.07 25.96
C LEU A 269 -32.52 -1.51 26.42
N SER A 270 -32.62 -1.87 27.70
CA SER A 270 -33.88 -2.17 28.38
C SER A 270 -34.01 -1.34 29.65
N ILE A 271 -35.25 -1.10 30.09
CA ILE A 271 -35.55 -0.38 31.33
C ILE A 271 -36.26 -1.37 32.25
N THR A 272 -35.76 -1.48 33.48
CA THR A 272 -36.36 -2.33 34.52
C THR A 272 -37.50 -1.62 35.24
N GLU A 273 -38.31 -2.39 35.98
CA GLU A 273 -39.37 -1.86 36.83
C GLU A 273 -38.85 -0.90 37.92
N GLU A 274 -37.58 -1.03 38.32
CA GLU A 274 -36.89 -0.13 39.26
C GLU A 274 -36.30 1.13 38.59
N ASN A 275 -36.69 1.42 37.33
CA ASN A 275 -36.19 2.55 36.54
C ASN A 275 -34.67 2.54 36.32
N LYS A 276 -34.04 1.36 36.36
CA LYS A 276 -32.64 1.17 35.96
C LYS A 276 -32.58 0.85 34.47
N ALA A 277 -31.68 1.51 33.77
CA ALA A 277 -31.35 1.28 32.38
C ALA A 277 -30.25 0.19 32.30
N ILE A 278 -30.52 -0.88 31.54
CA ILE A 278 -29.61 -2.01 31.36
C ILE A 278 -29.25 -2.14 29.89
N ILE A 279 -27.96 -2.05 29.59
CA ILE A 279 -27.41 -2.43 28.29
C ILE A 279 -27.13 -3.93 28.34
N THR A 280 -27.73 -4.70 27.44
CA THR A 280 -27.50 -6.14 27.31
C THR A 280 -26.69 -6.46 26.06
N LEU A 281 -25.87 -7.50 26.15
CA LEU A 281 -25.15 -8.10 25.04
C LEU A 281 -25.52 -9.58 24.99
N ASP A 282 -26.14 -10.03 23.90
CA ASP A 282 -26.67 -11.40 23.75
C ASP A 282 -27.70 -11.73 24.85
N ASP A 283 -28.59 -10.77 25.12
CA ASP A 283 -29.64 -10.82 26.15
C ASP A 283 -29.10 -11.00 27.60
N GLN A 284 -27.79 -10.87 27.80
CA GLN A 284 -27.14 -10.88 29.12
C GLN A 284 -26.77 -9.45 29.54
N PRO A 285 -27.05 -9.02 30.79
CA PRO A 285 -26.68 -7.68 31.27
C PRO A 285 -25.19 -7.40 31.09
N LEU A 286 -24.85 -6.27 30.49
CA LEU A 286 -23.48 -5.82 30.25
C LEU A 286 -23.14 -4.62 31.14
N LEU A 287 -23.99 -3.59 31.13
CA LEU A 287 -23.84 -2.37 31.92
C LEU A 287 -25.19 -1.96 32.52
N ILE A 288 -25.18 -1.42 33.73
CA ILE A 288 -26.37 -0.99 34.46
C ILE A 288 -26.15 0.43 34.98
N THR A 289 -27.13 1.31 34.77
CA THR A 289 -27.12 2.67 35.33
C THR A 289 -28.53 3.15 35.66
N THR A 290 -28.64 4.08 36.59
CA THR A 290 -29.90 4.78 36.89
C THR A 290 -30.12 5.99 35.96
N GLN A 291 -29.13 6.35 35.14
CA GLN A 291 -29.20 7.50 34.23
C GLN A 291 -29.49 7.05 32.79
N LEU A 292 -30.74 7.20 32.34
CA LEU A 292 -31.17 6.77 31.01
C LEU A 292 -30.42 7.49 29.87
N SER A 293 -30.11 8.78 30.02
CA SER A 293 -29.36 9.55 29.02
C SER A 293 -27.92 9.03 28.84
N LEU A 294 -27.28 8.63 29.94
CA LEU A 294 -25.95 8.03 29.94
C LEU A 294 -25.98 6.65 29.27
N ALA A 295 -26.97 5.82 29.59
CA ALA A 295 -27.14 4.51 28.96
C ALA A 295 -27.34 4.60 27.44
N ASN A 296 -28.14 5.56 26.98
CA ASN A 296 -28.33 5.82 25.55
C ASN A 296 -27.02 6.23 24.84
N ASN A 297 -26.21 7.08 25.48
CA ASN A 297 -24.91 7.50 24.94
C ASN A 297 -23.95 6.32 24.85
N TRP A 298 -23.85 5.52 25.92
CA TRP A 298 -23.03 4.30 25.94
C TRP A 298 -23.45 3.30 24.86
N LEU A 299 -24.75 3.05 24.71
CA LEU A 299 -25.26 2.16 23.66
C LEU A 299 -24.87 2.67 22.28
N TYR A 300 -25.11 3.96 22.00
CA TYR A 300 -24.76 4.56 20.71
C TYR A 300 -23.27 4.43 20.40
N ARG A 301 -22.39 4.69 21.38
CA ARG A 301 -20.95 4.59 21.18
C ARG A 301 -20.46 3.15 21.01
N LEU A 302 -21.04 2.18 21.71
CA LEU A 302 -20.77 0.75 21.49
C LEU A 302 -21.16 0.31 20.08
N GLN A 303 -22.36 0.69 19.64
CA GLN A 303 -22.84 0.38 18.31
C GLN A 303 -21.99 1.03 17.23
N LYS A 304 -21.64 2.31 17.42
CA LYS A 304 -20.78 3.06 16.49
C LYS A 304 -19.38 2.48 16.39
N ALA A 305 -18.80 2.00 17.50
CA ALA A 305 -17.47 1.39 17.48
C ALA A 305 -17.41 0.09 16.65
N LEU A 306 -18.55 -0.55 16.38
CA LEU A 306 -18.64 -1.83 15.67
C LEU A 306 -19.07 -1.70 14.19
N VAL A 307 -19.24 -0.47 13.69
CA VAL A 307 -19.61 -0.14 12.30
C VAL A 307 -18.39 0.40 11.56
#